data_AF-A0A5D4RYF6-F1
#
_entry.id   AF-A0A5D4RYF6-F1
#
_cell.length_a   1.000
_cell.length_b   1.000
_cell.length_c   1.000
_cell.angle_alpha   90.00
_cell.angle_beta   90.00
_cell.angle_gamma   90.00
#
_symmetry.space_group_name_H-M   'P 1'
#
loop_
_entity.id
_entity.type
_entity.pdbx_description
1 polymer ?
#
loop_
_entity_poly.entity_id
_entity_poly.type
_entity_poly.pdbx_seq_one_letter_code
_entity_poly.pdbx_strand_id
1 'polypeptide(L)'
;MKYTITSRYNSFEGFRDHRHTGIDFKMETGEPLKALEEGVVHLKNFGNQNAGQTIILETPDGKELIYGHLSKFNVSEGQKVSEGDLIGFAGDTGFSTGSHLHFGLREKGVFTDPSHSGYIEKIQHMNDSGSPIPKTNFMDYFQQHMNVLTDTIKETAVNLITLTDYSPFIKAFEYIFKFFFINF
;
A
#
# COMPACT_ATOMS: atom_id res chain seq x y z
N MET A 1 6.74 17.61 13.99
CA MET A 1 7.99 17.12 14.61
C MET A 1 8.96 16.80 13.49
N LYS A 2 10.24 17.19 13.58
CA LYS A 2 11.20 16.94 12.48
C LYS A 2 11.95 15.62 12.74
N TYR A 3 11.83 14.66 11.83
CA TYR A 3 12.59 13.41 11.80
C TYR A 3 14.07 13.66 11.52
N THR A 4 14.94 12.97 12.27
CA THR A 4 16.39 13.01 12.03
C THR A 4 16.75 12.08 10.87
N ILE A 5 17.46 12.60 9.88
CA ILE A 5 18.05 11.77 8.81
C ILE A 5 19.28 11.07 9.36
N THR A 6 19.28 9.73 9.37
CA THR A 6 20.38 8.90 9.89
C THR A 6 21.32 8.44 8.79
N SER A 7 20.81 8.27 7.57
CA SER A 7 21.61 7.97 6.37
C SER A 7 21.05 8.67 5.14
N ARG A 8 21.91 9.02 4.19
CA ARG A 8 21.56 9.73 2.96
C ARG A 8 21.72 8.81 1.76
N TYR A 9 21.14 9.22 0.63
CA TYR A 9 21.36 8.51 -0.62
C TYR A 9 22.86 8.49 -0.96
N ASN A 10 23.33 7.36 -1.51
CA ASN A 10 24.69 7.15 -1.98
C ASN A 10 25.80 7.16 -0.90
N SER A 11 25.44 7.24 0.39
CA SER A 11 26.39 7.07 1.50
C SER A 11 26.98 5.66 1.48
N PHE A 12 28.22 5.55 1.95
CA PHE A 12 28.87 4.28 2.18
C PHE A 12 28.98 4.08 3.68
N GLU A 13 28.19 3.15 4.22
CA GLU A 13 28.34 2.75 5.61
C GLU A 13 29.20 1.49 5.70
N GLY A 14 30.14 1.44 6.66
CA GLY A 14 31.08 0.32 6.81
C GLY A 14 30.45 -1.04 7.18
N PHE A 15 29.13 -1.10 7.33
CA PHE A 15 28.37 -2.33 7.59
C PHE A 15 27.54 -2.80 6.38
N ARG A 16 27.63 -2.12 5.22
CA ARG A 16 27.03 -2.51 3.95
C ARG A 16 28.10 -2.56 2.86
N ASP A 17 28.04 -3.56 1.99
CA ASP A 17 28.99 -3.73 0.87
C ASP A 17 28.59 -2.92 -0.38
N HIS A 18 27.50 -2.14 -0.28
CA HIS A 18 26.97 -1.31 -1.36
C HIS A 18 26.63 0.09 -0.84
N ARG A 19 26.46 1.02 -1.77
CA ARG A 19 25.99 2.38 -1.45
C ARG A 19 24.52 2.37 -1.07
N HIS A 20 24.15 3.25 -0.17
CA HIS A 20 22.78 3.37 0.30
C HIS A 20 21.83 3.83 -0.82
N THR A 21 20.72 3.11 -1.02
CA THR A 21 19.80 3.29 -2.16
C THR A 21 18.61 4.19 -1.83
N GLY A 22 18.65 4.88 -0.69
CA GLY A 22 17.54 5.70 -0.21
C GLY A 22 17.99 6.69 0.85
N ILE A 23 17.06 7.14 1.68
CA ILE A 23 17.31 8.02 2.82
C ILE A 23 16.66 7.38 4.04
N ASP A 24 17.43 7.27 5.13
CA ASP A 24 16.94 6.70 6.37
C ASP A 24 16.49 7.81 7.32
N PHE A 25 15.26 7.69 7.83
CA PHE A 25 14.66 8.61 8.79
C PHE A 25 14.47 7.89 10.11
N LYS A 26 15.08 8.39 11.18
CA LYS A 26 14.84 7.87 12.52
C LYS A 26 13.37 8.05 12.88
N MET A 27 12.71 6.92 13.12
CA MET A 27 11.30 6.82 13.51
C MET A 27 11.18 5.70 14.54
N GLU A 28 10.23 5.83 15.46
CA GLU A 28 9.92 4.77 16.41
C GLU A 28 9.04 3.68 15.77
N THR A 29 9.19 2.44 16.25
CA THR A 29 8.38 1.33 15.76
C THR A 29 6.90 1.61 16.02
N GLY A 30 6.08 1.48 14.99
CA GLY A 30 4.65 1.77 15.05
C GLY A 30 4.28 3.21 14.67
N GLU A 31 5.26 4.07 14.34
CA GLU A 31 4.93 5.39 13.81
C GLU A 31 4.19 5.29 12.46
N PRO A 32 3.12 6.08 12.24
CA PRO A 32 2.34 6.00 11.01
C PRO A 32 3.14 6.40 9.77
N LEU A 33 3.03 5.60 8.71
CA LEU A 33 3.55 5.91 7.38
C LEU A 33 2.38 6.18 6.43
N LYS A 34 2.47 7.27 5.69
CA LYS A 34 1.46 7.76 4.75
C LYS A 34 1.98 7.75 3.33
N ALA A 35 1.08 7.54 2.37
CA ALA A 35 1.39 7.70 0.96
C ALA A 35 1.83 9.13 0.68
N LEU A 36 2.98 9.30 0.00
CA LEU A 36 3.50 10.63 -0.33
C LEU A 36 2.95 11.16 -1.65
N GLU A 37 2.31 10.30 -2.43
CA GLU A 37 1.60 10.58 -3.69
C GLU A 37 0.42 9.60 -3.84
N GLU A 38 -0.44 9.82 -4.83
CA GLU A 38 -1.38 8.79 -5.25
C GLU A 38 -0.66 7.66 -6.01
N GLY A 39 -1.18 6.44 -5.95
CA GLY A 39 -0.56 5.33 -6.65
C GLY A 39 -1.17 3.96 -6.35
N VAL A 40 -0.54 2.94 -6.92
CA VAL A 40 -0.87 1.52 -6.72
C VAL A 40 0.15 0.88 -5.79
N VAL A 41 -0.34 0.18 -4.78
CA VAL A 41 0.47 -0.50 -3.78
C VAL A 41 0.99 -1.84 -4.27
N HIS A 42 2.28 -2.07 -4.08
CA HIS A 42 2.95 -3.36 -4.21
C HIS A 42 3.66 -3.70 -2.90
N LEU A 43 3.32 -4.84 -2.32
CA LEU A 43 3.87 -5.36 -1.09
C LEU A 43 5.01 -6.34 -1.38
N LYS A 44 6.12 -6.16 -0.68
CA LYS A 44 7.25 -7.08 -0.70
C LYS A 44 7.63 -7.45 0.73
N ASN A 45 8.11 -8.68 0.89
CA ASN A 45 8.70 -9.14 2.14
C ASN A 45 9.99 -9.87 1.84
N PHE A 46 11.11 -9.24 2.17
CA PHE A 46 12.45 -9.80 2.00
C PHE A 46 12.92 -10.64 3.20
N GLY A 47 12.03 -10.91 4.16
CA GLY A 47 12.37 -11.63 5.40
C GLY A 47 13.36 -10.84 6.24
N ASN A 48 14.43 -11.50 6.71
CA ASN A 48 15.50 -10.89 7.51
C ASN A 48 16.59 -10.23 6.66
N GLN A 49 16.35 -10.04 5.36
CA GLN A 49 17.31 -9.44 4.43
C GLN A 49 16.78 -8.10 3.91
N ASN A 50 17.68 -7.28 3.35
CA ASN A 50 17.36 -6.03 2.67
C ASN A 50 16.38 -5.15 3.50
N ALA A 51 15.37 -4.59 2.85
CA ALA A 51 14.37 -3.70 3.44
C ALA A 51 13.22 -4.42 4.18
N GLY A 52 13.33 -5.72 4.45
CA GLY A 52 12.32 -6.46 5.22
C GLY A 52 10.91 -6.38 4.63
N GLN A 53 9.92 -6.01 5.45
CA GLN A 53 8.60 -5.66 4.97
C GLN A 53 8.66 -4.30 4.27
N THR A 54 8.22 -4.27 3.02
CA THR A 54 8.38 -3.11 2.15
C THR A 54 7.09 -2.82 1.39
N ILE A 55 6.70 -1.56 1.34
CA ILE A 55 5.68 -1.04 0.40
C ILE A 55 6.41 -0.35 -0.74
N ILE A 56 6.07 -0.72 -1.97
CA ILE A 56 6.44 0.00 -3.18
C ILE A 56 5.15 0.64 -3.69
N LEU A 57 5.12 1.96 -3.78
CA LEU A 57 4.00 2.72 -4.30
C LEU A 57 4.35 3.18 -5.72
N GLU A 58 3.68 2.60 -6.72
CA GLU A 58 3.83 2.99 -8.11
C GLU A 58 2.90 4.16 -8.44
N THR A 59 3.49 5.30 -8.79
CA THR A 59 2.76 6.53 -9.14
C THR A 59 2.33 6.52 -10.62
N PRO A 60 1.32 7.31 -11.02
CA PRO A 60 0.85 7.36 -12.41
C PRO A 60 1.91 7.75 -13.45
N ASP A 61 2.94 8.48 -13.04
CA ASP A 61 4.07 8.86 -13.90
C ASP A 61 5.22 7.81 -13.92
N GLY A 62 5.01 6.66 -13.27
CA GLY A 62 5.91 5.52 -13.30
C GLY A 62 7.10 5.63 -12.33
N LYS A 63 6.99 6.46 -11.29
CA LYS A 63 7.94 6.44 -10.17
C LYS A 63 7.55 5.35 -9.20
N GLU A 64 8.53 4.83 -8.49
CA GLU A 64 8.31 3.89 -7.39
C GLU A 64 8.81 4.54 -6.10
N LEU A 65 7.90 4.77 -5.16
CA LEU A 65 8.22 5.24 -3.81
C LEU A 65 8.31 4.03 -2.87
N ILE A 66 9.47 3.84 -2.26
CA ILE A 66 9.79 2.62 -1.52
C ILE A 66 9.86 2.94 -0.05
N TYR A 67 9.03 2.29 0.75
CA TYR A 67 8.98 2.37 2.20
C TYR A 67 9.47 1.03 2.74
N GLY A 68 10.66 1.00 3.32
CA GLY A 68 11.32 -0.18 3.86
C GLY A 68 11.32 -0.25 5.38
N HIS A 69 11.63 -1.43 5.90
CA HIS A 69 11.74 -1.78 7.32
C HIS A 69 10.42 -1.68 8.09
N LEU A 70 9.27 -1.82 7.44
CA LEU A 70 7.97 -1.67 8.11
C LEU A 70 7.78 -2.71 9.21
N SER A 71 7.03 -2.34 10.26
CA SER A 71 6.56 -3.29 11.28
C SER A 71 5.24 -3.94 10.89
N LYS A 72 4.41 -3.24 10.11
CA LYS A 72 3.08 -3.68 9.69
C LYS A 72 2.60 -2.91 8.46
N PHE A 73 1.89 -3.61 7.57
CA PHE A 73 1.12 -3.01 6.46
C PHE A 73 -0.28 -2.58 6.93
N ASN A 74 -0.79 -1.48 6.39
CA ASN A 74 -2.19 -1.01 6.55
C ASN A 74 -2.98 -1.04 5.23
N VAL A 75 -2.42 -1.69 4.21
CA VAL A 75 -2.94 -1.73 2.84
C VAL A 75 -2.76 -3.14 2.27
N SER A 76 -3.43 -3.40 1.15
CA SER A 76 -3.36 -4.68 0.43
C SER A 76 -2.61 -4.54 -0.90
N GLU A 77 -2.10 -5.66 -1.43
CA GLU A 77 -1.51 -5.72 -2.78
C GLU A 77 -2.51 -5.21 -3.83
N GLY A 78 -2.05 -4.36 -4.75
CA GLY A 78 -2.86 -3.77 -5.82
C GLY A 78 -3.81 -2.66 -5.36
N GLN A 79 -3.83 -2.32 -4.07
CA GLN A 79 -4.68 -1.25 -3.55
C GLN A 79 -4.28 0.10 -4.14
N LYS A 80 -5.26 0.86 -4.63
CA LYS A 80 -5.08 2.28 -4.96
C LYS A 80 -5.17 3.13 -3.70
N VAL A 81 -4.25 4.08 -3.55
CA VAL A 81 -4.21 5.03 -2.44
C VAL A 81 -4.05 6.45 -2.95
N SER A 82 -4.52 7.42 -2.18
CA SER A 82 -4.32 8.84 -2.39
C SER A 82 -3.19 9.37 -1.50
N GLU A 83 -2.61 10.51 -1.87
CA GLU A 83 -1.63 11.20 -1.02
C GLU A 83 -2.20 11.42 0.39
N GLY A 84 -1.41 11.04 1.40
CA GLY A 84 -1.72 11.16 2.83
C GLY A 84 -2.49 9.97 3.43
N ASP A 85 -2.92 8.99 2.62
CA ASP A 85 -3.54 7.78 3.15
C ASP A 85 -2.57 6.99 4.03
N LEU A 86 -3.05 6.43 5.14
CA LEU A 86 -2.26 5.59 6.03
C LEU A 86 -1.93 4.25 5.34
N ILE A 87 -0.66 4.04 5.01
CA ILE A 87 -0.22 2.85 4.26
C ILE A 87 0.46 1.79 5.13
N GLY A 88 1.04 2.17 6.26
CA GLY A 88 1.73 1.22 7.12
C GLY A 88 2.34 1.89 8.33
N PHE A 89 3.27 1.18 8.97
CA PHE A 89 3.91 1.62 10.19
C PHE A 89 5.41 1.37 10.16
N ALA A 90 6.20 2.35 10.60
CA ALA A 90 7.65 2.24 10.71
C ALA A 90 8.05 1.10 11.63
N GLY A 91 9.25 0.56 11.44
CA GLY A 91 9.70 -0.61 12.18
C GLY A 91 11.18 -0.90 11.98
N ASP A 92 11.52 -2.17 12.17
CA ASP A 92 12.90 -2.66 12.18
C ASP A 92 13.01 -4.04 11.51
N THR A 93 12.13 -4.35 10.54
CA THR A 93 12.18 -5.64 9.84
C THR A 93 13.29 -5.66 8.78
N GLY A 94 13.80 -6.84 8.43
CA GLY A 94 14.89 -6.96 7.45
C GLY A 94 16.27 -6.71 8.04
N PHE A 95 17.18 -6.19 7.23
CA PHE A 95 18.54 -5.86 7.64
C PHE A 95 18.60 -4.40 8.12
N SER A 96 18.34 -4.22 9.41
CA SER A 96 18.28 -2.91 10.06
C SER A 96 19.04 -2.94 11.39
N THR A 97 19.62 -1.79 11.76
CA THR A 97 20.37 -1.62 13.02
C THR A 97 19.50 -1.04 14.14
N GLY A 98 18.23 -0.75 13.86
CA GLY A 98 17.27 -0.16 14.79
C GLY A 98 16.14 0.53 14.04
N SER A 99 15.04 0.82 14.74
CA SER A 99 13.82 1.33 14.12
C SER A 99 14.03 2.62 13.32
N HIS A 100 13.59 2.58 12.05
CA HIS A 100 13.63 3.70 11.12
C HIS A 100 12.74 3.45 9.90
N LEU A 101 12.51 4.50 9.12
CA LEU A 101 12.00 4.37 7.75
C LEU A 101 13.17 4.44 6.78
N HIS A 102 13.35 3.39 5.96
CA HIS A 102 14.14 3.49 4.74
C HIS A 102 13.24 3.98 3.61
N PHE A 103 13.54 5.16 3.05
CA PHE A 103 12.79 5.72 1.94
C PHE A 103 13.63 5.72 0.65
N GLY A 104 13.21 4.94 -0.34
CA GLY A 104 13.81 4.89 -1.67
C GLY A 104 12.94 5.57 -2.71
N LEU A 105 13.58 6.13 -3.74
CA LEU A 105 12.92 6.61 -4.94
C LEU A 105 13.52 5.85 -6.13
N ARG A 106 12.68 5.29 -6.99
CA ARG A 106 13.11 4.81 -8.30
C ARG A 106 12.36 5.50 -9.42
N GLU A 107 13.11 5.86 -10.45
CA GLU A 107 12.58 6.43 -11.68
C GLU A 107 13.09 5.58 -12.84
N LYS A 108 12.18 5.07 -13.67
CA LYS A 108 12.51 4.18 -14.80
C LYS A 108 13.36 2.97 -14.35
N GLY A 109 13.05 2.42 -13.17
CA GLY A 109 13.72 1.23 -12.60
C GLY A 109 15.09 1.51 -11.97
N VAL A 110 15.55 2.76 -11.91
CA VAL A 110 16.85 3.14 -11.33
C VAL A 110 16.63 3.93 -10.04
N PHE A 111 17.34 3.58 -8.97
CA PHE A 111 17.31 4.34 -7.73
C PHE A 111 17.91 5.74 -7.92
N THR A 112 17.15 6.78 -7.58
CA THR A 112 17.56 8.19 -7.66
C THR A 112 17.57 8.84 -6.29
N ASP A 113 18.27 9.98 -6.16
CA ASP A 113 18.37 10.70 -4.89
C ASP A 113 17.03 11.38 -4.54
N PRO A 114 16.33 10.97 -3.47
CA PRO A 114 15.05 11.56 -3.11
C PRO A 114 15.15 12.99 -2.56
N SER A 115 16.35 13.48 -2.25
CA SER A 115 16.55 14.75 -1.55
C SER A 115 16.21 16.00 -2.35
N HIS A 116 16.15 15.88 -3.67
CA HIS A 116 15.82 16.98 -4.58
C HIS A 116 14.36 16.98 -5.05
N SER A 117 13.57 15.99 -4.62
CA SER A 117 12.23 15.72 -5.16
C SER A 117 11.09 16.20 -4.25
N GLY A 118 11.39 16.95 -3.18
CA GLY A 118 10.39 17.43 -2.20
C GLY A 118 9.90 16.36 -1.21
N TYR A 119 10.20 15.07 -1.42
CA TYR A 119 9.78 13.99 -0.53
C TYR A 119 10.33 14.10 0.89
N ILE A 120 11.52 14.67 1.07
CA ILE A 120 12.03 14.94 2.42
C ILE A 120 11.06 15.82 3.17
N GLU A 121 10.63 16.94 2.58
CA GLU A 121 9.68 17.84 3.23
C GLU A 121 8.35 17.15 3.53
N LYS A 122 7.80 16.38 2.57
CA LYS A 122 6.58 15.61 2.79
C LYS A 122 6.70 14.61 3.96
N ILE A 123 7.82 13.88 4.07
CA ILE A 123 8.06 12.94 5.18
C ILE A 123 8.18 13.69 6.51
N GLN A 124 8.88 14.82 6.52
CA GLN A 124 9.04 15.64 7.73
C GLN A 124 7.71 16.15 8.29
N HIS A 125 6.71 16.33 7.42
CA HIS A 125 5.39 16.82 7.79
C HIS A 125 4.30 15.74 7.81
N MET A 126 4.61 14.46 7.52
CA MET A 126 3.59 13.44 7.31
C MET A 126 2.70 13.20 8.53
N ASN A 127 3.25 13.36 9.74
CA ASN A 127 2.57 13.12 11.02
C ASN A 127 2.33 14.39 11.84
N ASP A 128 2.49 15.57 11.25
CA ASP A 128 2.19 16.81 11.95
C ASP A 128 0.70 16.93 12.27
N SER A 129 0.39 17.35 13.50
CA SER A 129 -0.96 17.62 14.01
C SER A 129 -1.57 18.83 13.27
N GLY A 130 -2.08 18.61 12.06
CA GLY A 130 -2.59 19.67 11.19
C GLY A 130 -2.23 19.51 9.71
N SER A 131 -1.30 18.61 9.36
CA SER A 131 -1.21 18.11 7.99
C SER A 131 -2.59 17.56 7.63
N PRO A 132 -3.18 17.93 6.47
CA PRO A 132 -4.51 17.51 6.14
C PRO A 132 -4.53 15.99 6.28
N ILE A 133 -5.27 15.49 7.28
CA ILE A 133 -5.85 14.18 7.20
C ILE A 133 -6.55 14.26 5.84
N PRO A 134 -6.17 13.47 4.83
CA PRO A 134 -7.01 13.39 3.64
C PRO A 134 -8.37 13.13 4.23
N LYS A 135 -9.33 14.03 3.99
CA LYS A 135 -10.71 13.68 4.24
C LYS A 135 -11.01 12.63 3.19
N THR A 136 -10.51 11.41 3.35
CA THR A 136 -11.28 10.25 2.98
C THR A 136 -12.54 10.45 3.79
N ASN A 137 -13.56 10.93 3.10
CA ASN A 137 -14.89 10.98 3.66
C ASN A 137 -15.14 9.55 4.16
N PHE A 138 -15.88 9.37 5.25
CA PHE A 138 -16.30 8.04 5.68
C PHE A 138 -16.80 7.20 4.49
N MET A 139 -17.41 7.86 3.50
CA MET A 139 -17.81 7.28 2.23
C MET A 139 -16.67 6.70 1.40
N ASP A 140 -15.50 7.34 1.29
CA ASP A 140 -14.36 6.81 0.51
C ASP A 140 -13.75 5.59 1.18
N TYR A 141 -13.57 5.64 2.51
CA TYR A 141 -13.12 4.51 3.32
C TYR A 141 -14.12 3.35 3.25
N PHE A 142 -15.40 3.63 3.41
CA PHE A 142 -16.48 2.64 3.31
C PHE A 142 -16.55 2.05 1.91
N GLN A 143 -16.49 2.88 0.86
CA GLN A 143 -16.53 2.46 -0.53
C GLN A 143 -15.36 1.53 -0.84
N GLN A 144 -14.16 1.85 -0.38
CA GLN A 144 -12.98 1.01 -0.57
C GLN A 144 -13.16 -0.38 0.07
N HIS A 145 -13.62 -0.44 1.32
CA HIS A 145 -13.85 -1.71 2.01
C HIS A 145 -15.01 -2.51 1.38
N MET A 146 -16.05 -1.82 0.91
CA MET A 146 -17.16 -2.43 0.18
C MET A 146 -16.74 -2.92 -1.21
N ASN A 147 -15.78 -2.28 -1.87
CA ASN A 147 -15.25 -2.75 -3.15
C ASN A 147 -14.50 -4.08 -2.97
N VAL A 148 -13.64 -4.19 -1.95
CA VAL A 148 -12.96 -5.46 -1.61
C VAL A 148 -13.98 -6.57 -1.31
N LEU A 149 -15.01 -6.28 -0.51
CA LEU A 149 -16.10 -7.23 -0.26
C LEU A 149 -16.84 -7.61 -1.55
N THR A 150 -17.16 -6.63 -2.39
CA THR A 150 -17.88 -6.83 -3.66
C THR A 150 -17.09 -7.69 -4.62
N ASP A 151 -15.79 -7.44 -4.75
CA ASP A 151 -14.91 -8.19 -5.63
C ASP A 151 -14.69 -9.61 -5.09
N THR A 152 -14.57 -9.77 -3.77
CA THR A 152 -14.54 -11.10 -3.12
C THR A 152 -15.83 -11.88 -3.36
N ILE A 153 -16.99 -11.23 -3.24
CA ILE A 153 -18.30 -11.85 -3.54
C ILE A 153 -18.41 -12.19 -5.02
N LYS A 154 -17.98 -11.31 -5.93
CA LYS A 154 -17.98 -11.58 -7.37
C LYS A 154 -17.10 -12.77 -7.71
N GLU A 155 -15.87 -12.82 -7.19
CA GLU A 155 -14.97 -13.95 -7.42
C GLU A 155 -15.52 -15.24 -6.82
N THR A 156 -16.09 -15.19 -5.62
CA THR A 156 -16.73 -16.34 -4.98
C THR A 156 -17.97 -16.79 -5.77
N ALA A 157 -18.81 -15.87 -6.22
CA ALA A 157 -20.00 -16.15 -7.01
C ALA A 157 -19.64 -16.70 -8.40
N VAL A 158 -18.64 -16.15 -9.07
CA VAL A 158 -18.11 -16.67 -10.34
C VAL A 158 -17.55 -18.10 -10.13
N ASN A 159 -16.84 -18.34 -9.04
CA ASN A 159 -16.35 -19.68 -8.70
C ASN A 159 -17.48 -20.66 -8.35
N LEU A 160 -18.56 -20.21 -7.71
CA LEU A 160 -19.76 -21.02 -7.49
C LEU A 160 -20.53 -21.30 -8.80
N ILE A 161 -20.61 -20.30 -9.68
CA ILE A 161 -21.25 -20.39 -11.01
C ILE A 161 -20.52 -21.41 -11.89
N THR A 162 -19.18 -21.47 -11.81
CA THR A 162 -18.38 -22.42 -12.59
C THR A 162 -18.33 -23.83 -11.98
N LEU A 163 -18.66 -23.99 -10.70
CA LEU A 163 -18.63 -25.28 -9.99
C LEU A 163 -19.99 -25.97 -9.81
N THR A 164 -21.09 -25.32 -10.19
CA THR A 164 -22.44 -25.88 -9.95
C THR A 164 -23.27 -25.81 -11.23
N ASP A 165 -23.89 -26.93 -11.64
CA ASP A 165 -24.87 -26.92 -12.71
C ASP A 165 -26.18 -26.28 -12.21
N TYR A 166 -26.44 -25.04 -12.63
CA TYR A 166 -27.63 -24.27 -12.26
C TYR A 166 -28.86 -24.58 -13.13
N SER A 167 -28.77 -25.50 -14.08
CA SER A 167 -29.91 -25.94 -14.91
C SER A 167 -31.16 -26.31 -14.10
N PRO A 168 -31.08 -26.93 -12.91
CA PRO A 168 -32.26 -27.23 -12.09
C PRO A 168 -32.90 -25.96 -11.49
N PHE A 169 -32.11 -24.97 -11.11
CA PHE A 169 -32.59 -23.75 -10.46
C PHE A 169 -33.22 -22.79 -11.48
N ILE A 170 -32.63 -22.68 -12.67
CA ILE A 170 -33.22 -21.92 -13.78
C ILE A 170 -34.57 -22.52 -14.20
N LYS A 171 -34.68 -23.85 -14.30
CA LYS A 171 -35.97 -24.53 -14.56
C LYS A 171 -37.01 -24.27 -13.48
N ALA A 172 -36.62 -24.24 -12.21
CA ALA A 172 -37.52 -23.93 -11.10
C ALA A 172 -38.02 -22.48 -11.17
N PHE A 173 -37.14 -21.54 -11.51
CA PHE A 173 -37.49 -20.13 -11.65
C PHE A 173 -38.44 -19.89 -12.85
N GLU A 174 -38.20 -20.52 -14.00
CA GLU A 174 -39.10 -20.47 -15.15
C GLU A 174 -40.50 -21.01 -14.83
N TYR A 175 -40.59 -22.07 -14.02
CA TYR A 175 -41.88 -22.65 -13.63
C TYR A 175 -42.68 -21.70 -12.74
N ILE A 176 -42.01 -21.06 -11.78
CA ILE A 176 -42.60 -20.04 -10.91
C ILE A 176 -43.04 -18.83 -11.74
N PHE A 177 -42.20 -18.37 -12.67
CA PHE A 177 -42.53 -17.25 -13.55
C PHE A 177 -43.75 -17.54 -14.43
N LYS A 178 -43.83 -18.74 -15.04
CA LYS A 178 -45.00 -19.17 -15.83
C LYS A 178 -46.26 -19.29 -14.98
N PHE A 179 -46.14 -19.74 -13.73
CA PHE A 179 -47.28 -19.86 -12.81
C PHE A 179 -47.87 -18.49 -12.44
N PHE A 180 -47.04 -17.46 -12.27
CA PHE A 180 -47.49 -16.12 -11.88
C PHE A 180 -47.88 -15.20 -13.04
N PHE A 181 -47.37 -15.40 -14.26
CA PHE A 181 -47.52 -14.44 -15.36
C PHE A 181 -48.29 -14.94 -16.60
N ILE A 182 -48.86 -16.15 -16.59
CA ILE A 182 -49.68 -16.67 -17.72
C ILE A 182 -51.19 -16.69 -17.40
N ASN A 183 -51.60 -16.34 -16.16
CA ASN A 183 -53.02 -16.29 -15.77
C ASN A 183 -53.62 -14.87 -15.67
N PHE A 184 -53.07 -13.90 -16.42
CA PHE A 184 -53.70 -12.60 -16.69
C PHE A 184 -53.55 -12.22 -18.15
#